data_AF-A0A968XM22-F1
#
_entry.id   AF-A0A968XM22-F1
#
_cell.length_a   1.000
_cell.length_b   1.000
_cell.length_c   1.000
_cell.angle_alpha   90.00
_cell.angle_beta   90.00
_cell.angle_gamma   90.00
#
_symmetry.space_group_name_H-M   'P 1'
#
loop_
_entity.id
_entity.type
_entity.pdbx_description
1 polymer ?
#
loop_
_entity_poly.entity_id
_entity_poly.type
_entity_poly.pdbx_seq_one_letter_code
_entity_poly.pdbx_strand_id
1 'polypeptide(L)'
;MRISLLGRVAITSVIGAGIIFGVSGNANAQRRDRNDDRSNEQRREKSNDDQEREKRRDEWRQRRENDNQQRRNNEERQRQEQNRRENSERQQNQDNERRREESQRRQNQEEQRQRDENQRRQNQQNEERRSSEWQRRQNQENEERRRRDDSQRQQNRDNERRRDEWQRQQNSREESRRREENQRQQSQRDEQRRREENQRRQNQRNGDWNNGRNDDDRRNNNRDDNRNNNRNDRNRNNDWARYQPTRDQQRRYQEQWKDNYRQRYEQNRRLAEQRERILQQQRRLNQYRYQQIYWERVRRDQQRLNQWRNYDNLNNNYCYRRNGNYYYTSNYGYQQLQNAIQNGYDAGYRAGRADRDDGWGYDHQNHYGYQDANYGYDSYYVDSSEYNHYFREGFRRGYEDGYYSRSRYGNNFNGKYTIFRRGCR
;
A
#
# COMPACT_ATOMS: atom_id res chain seq x y z
N MET A 1 30.30 -27.60 7.40
CA MET A 1 30.62 -28.72 6.48
C MET A 1 29.45 -28.83 5.49
N ARG A 2 29.76 -28.92 4.18
CA ARG A 2 28.90 -28.94 2.97
C ARG A 2 28.89 -27.63 2.15
N ILE A 3 29.17 -27.84 0.86
CA ILE A 3 29.69 -26.97 -0.21
C ILE A 3 28.74 -27.09 -1.41
N SER A 4 28.56 -26.03 -2.22
CA SER A 4 28.47 -26.02 -3.71
C SER A 4 28.09 -24.60 -4.20
N LEU A 5 28.92 -23.88 -4.96
CA LEU A 5 29.31 -23.95 -6.40
C LEU A 5 28.21 -23.36 -7.32
N LEU A 6 28.38 -22.16 -7.92
CA LEU A 6 29.18 -21.72 -9.09
C LEU A 6 28.44 -21.81 -10.44
N GLY A 7 28.52 -20.74 -11.26
CA GLY A 7 28.15 -20.76 -12.68
C GLY A 7 28.16 -19.37 -13.36
N ARG A 8 29.32 -18.96 -13.91
CA ARG A 8 29.49 -17.88 -14.90
C ARG A 8 29.68 -18.51 -16.28
N VAL A 9 29.21 -17.86 -17.35
CA VAL A 9 29.56 -18.21 -18.73
C VAL A 9 30.03 -16.96 -19.48
N ALA A 10 31.19 -17.07 -20.11
CA ALA A 10 31.78 -16.14 -21.08
C ALA A 10 31.80 -16.83 -22.45
N ILE A 11 31.66 -16.06 -23.53
CA ILE A 11 31.66 -16.57 -24.91
C ILE A 11 32.85 -15.98 -25.68
N THR A 12 33.60 -16.86 -26.34
CA THR A 12 34.87 -16.68 -27.03
C THR A 12 34.71 -16.49 -28.53
N SER A 13 35.67 -15.77 -29.13
CA SER A 13 35.86 -15.37 -30.52
C SER A 13 36.26 -16.52 -31.48
N VAL A 14 36.07 -16.32 -32.79
CA VAL A 14 36.60 -17.20 -33.86
C VAL A 14 37.40 -16.40 -34.89
N ILE A 15 38.59 -16.92 -35.22
CA ILE A 15 39.52 -16.51 -36.29
C ILE A 15 39.43 -17.56 -37.41
N GLY A 16 39.56 -17.15 -38.69
CA GLY A 16 39.72 -18.06 -39.82
C GLY A 16 40.62 -17.47 -40.91
N ALA A 17 41.66 -18.21 -41.30
CA ALA A 17 42.64 -17.90 -42.35
C ALA A 17 42.67 -19.03 -43.40
N GLY A 18 43.09 -18.74 -44.64
CA GLY A 18 43.43 -19.74 -45.65
C GLY A 18 43.89 -19.16 -46.99
N ILE A 19 45.11 -19.53 -47.43
CA ILE A 19 45.75 -19.28 -48.73
C ILE A 19 46.08 -20.64 -49.37
N ILE A 20 45.95 -20.80 -50.70
CA ILE A 20 46.49 -21.94 -51.48
C ILE A 20 47.08 -21.46 -52.83
N PHE A 21 48.27 -21.97 -53.20
CA PHE A 21 49.01 -21.83 -54.47
C PHE A 21 48.81 -23.04 -55.40
N GLY A 22 49.11 -22.91 -56.70
CA GLY A 22 49.23 -24.03 -57.66
C GLY A 22 50.22 -23.74 -58.83
N VAL A 23 50.99 -24.75 -59.24
CA VAL A 23 52.10 -24.75 -60.22
C VAL A 23 51.95 -25.93 -61.21
N SER A 24 52.36 -25.80 -62.49
CA SER A 24 52.95 -26.81 -63.42
C SER A 24 52.85 -26.31 -64.89
N GLY A 25 53.69 -26.65 -65.89
CA GLY A 25 54.80 -27.62 -66.02
C GLY A 25 55.59 -27.46 -67.36
N ASN A 26 56.61 -28.32 -67.55
CA ASN A 26 57.68 -28.31 -68.59
C ASN A 26 57.37 -29.15 -69.85
N ALA A 27 58.11 -28.98 -70.97
CA ALA A 27 58.77 -30.05 -71.75
C ALA A 27 59.55 -29.55 -72.99
N ASN A 28 60.56 -30.33 -73.40
CA ASN A 28 61.70 -30.05 -74.28
C ASN A 28 61.83 -31.21 -75.31
N ALA A 29 62.33 -31.01 -76.54
CA ALA A 29 62.87 -32.09 -77.40
C ALA A 29 63.64 -31.60 -78.64
N GLN A 30 64.87 -32.12 -78.81
CA GLN A 30 65.78 -32.00 -79.97
C GLN A 30 65.47 -33.05 -81.06
N ARG A 31 65.89 -32.80 -82.31
CA ARG A 31 66.73 -33.73 -83.13
C ARG A 31 67.20 -33.13 -84.48
N ARG A 32 68.40 -33.56 -84.89
CA ARG A 32 69.10 -33.36 -86.18
C ARG A 32 68.87 -34.57 -87.10
N ASP A 33 68.97 -34.40 -88.41
CA ASP A 33 69.92 -35.15 -89.28
C ASP A 33 69.94 -34.66 -90.75
N ARG A 34 70.98 -35.10 -91.48
CA ARG A 34 71.60 -34.54 -92.71
C ARG A 34 71.30 -35.32 -94.00
N ASN A 35 71.45 -34.60 -95.12
CA ASN A 35 71.85 -34.97 -96.49
C ASN A 35 70.83 -35.65 -97.42
N ASP A 36 70.50 -34.97 -98.54
CA ASP A 36 70.91 -35.41 -99.90
C ASP A 36 70.63 -34.32 -100.96
N ASP A 37 71.44 -34.34 -102.01
CA ASP A 37 71.80 -33.21 -102.86
C ASP A 37 71.33 -33.43 -104.32
N ARG A 38 71.19 -32.31 -105.06
CA ARG A 38 71.17 -32.18 -106.53
C ARG A 38 69.91 -32.55 -107.32
N SER A 39 69.01 -31.56 -107.45
CA SER A 39 68.24 -31.28 -108.69
C SER A 39 67.29 -30.08 -108.48
N ASN A 40 67.77 -28.84 -108.28
CA ASN A 40 66.80 -27.75 -108.01
C ASN A 40 67.26 -26.30 -108.29
N GLU A 41 68.20 -26.08 -109.21
CA GLU A 41 68.70 -24.71 -109.44
C GLU A 41 67.67 -23.79 -110.13
N GLN A 42 66.68 -24.33 -110.86
CA GLN A 42 65.51 -23.57 -111.36
C GLN A 42 64.33 -23.49 -110.38
N ARG A 43 64.40 -24.16 -109.21
CA ARG A 43 63.36 -24.14 -108.16
C ARG A 43 63.74 -23.24 -106.97
N ARG A 44 65.01 -22.80 -106.90
CA ARG A 44 65.54 -21.88 -105.88
C ARG A 44 65.06 -20.43 -106.03
N GLU A 45 64.82 -19.95 -107.25
CA GLU A 45 64.24 -18.59 -107.44
C GLU A 45 62.75 -18.54 -107.08
N LYS A 46 61.97 -19.59 -107.38
CA LYS A 46 60.55 -19.68 -106.94
C LYS A 46 60.41 -19.91 -105.42
N SER A 47 61.34 -20.67 -104.81
CA SER A 47 61.34 -20.96 -103.38
C SER A 47 61.66 -19.74 -102.50
N ASN A 48 62.48 -18.81 -103.00
CA ASN A 48 62.81 -17.58 -102.25
C ASN A 48 61.62 -16.61 -102.23
N ASP A 49 60.90 -16.49 -103.35
CA ASP A 49 59.68 -15.68 -103.47
C ASP A 49 58.53 -16.24 -102.60
N ASP A 50 58.39 -17.57 -102.54
CA ASP A 50 57.40 -18.22 -101.68
C ASP A 50 57.74 -18.08 -100.18
N GLN A 51 59.03 -18.18 -99.80
CA GLN A 51 59.47 -17.95 -98.42
C GLN A 51 59.30 -16.48 -97.97
N GLU A 52 59.50 -15.52 -98.86
CA GLU A 52 59.33 -14.10 -98.54
C GLU A 52 57.84 -13.73 -98.40
N ARG A 53 56.96 -14.36 -99.20
CA ARG A 53 55.50 -14.26 -99.04
C ARG A 53 55.01 -14.90 -97.74
N GLU A 54 55.59 -16.02 -97.33
CA GLU A 54 55.25 -16.70 -96.08
C GLU A 54 55.65 -15.87 -94.86
N LYS A 55 56.88 -15.32 -94.85
CA LYS A 55 57.33 -14.37 -93.81
C LYS A 55 56.41 -13.16 -93.69
N ARG A 56 56.01 -12.53 -94.81
CA ARG A 56 55.07 -11.40 -94.78
C ARG A 56 53.70 -11.79 -94.25
N ARG A 57 53.24 -13.02 -94.52
CA ARG A 57 51.98 -13.56 -93.97
C ARG A 57 52.06 -13.77 -92.48
N ASP A 58 53.17 -14.30 -91.99
CA ASP A 58 53.38 -14.53 -90.55
C ASP A 58 53.56 -13.23 -89.78
N GLU A 59 54.27 -12.25 -90.35
CA GLU A 59 54.34 -10.89 -89.81
C GLU A 59 52.95 -10.24 -89.72
N TRP A 60 52.12 -10.40 -90.76
CA TRP A 60 50.74 -9.91 -90.76
C TRP A 60 49.87 -10.61 -89.71
N ARG A 61 50.04 -11.92 -89.51
CA ARG A 61 49.33 -12.67 -88.46
C ARG A 61 49.75 -12.21 -87.07
N GLN A 62 51.05 -12.05 -86.82
CA GLN A 62 51.57 -11.54 -85.55
C GLN A 62 51.10 -10.11 -85.26
N ARG A 63 51.09 -9.22 -86.26
CA ARG A 63 50.55 -7.86 -86.10
C ARG A 63 49.07 -7.88 -85.72
N ARG A 64 48.28 -8.74 -86.37
CA ARG A 64 46.84 -8.84 -86.12
C ARG A 64 46.53 -9.48 -84.77
N GLU A 65 47.34 -10.43 -84.31
CA GLU A 65 47.26 -10.98 -82.95
C GLU A 65 47.62 -9.93 -81.91
N ASN A 66 48.71 -9.17 -82.11
CA ASN A 66 49.09 -8.07 -81.21
C ASN A 66 48.00 -6.99 -81.14
N ASP A 67 47.42 -6.58 -82.26
CA ASP A 67 46.33 -5.60 -82.30
C ASP A 67 45.07 -6.12 -81.56
N ASN A 68 44.74 -7.40 -81.74
CA ASN A 68 43.62 -8.02 -81.01
C ASN A 68 43.89 -8.11 -79.51
N GLN A 69 45.12 -8.41 -79.11
CA GLN A 69 45.52 -8.49 -77.72
C GLN A 69 45.52 -7.10 -77.05
N GLN A 70 45.95 -6.07 -77.79
CA GLN A 70 45.86 -4.67 -77.34
C GLN A 70 44.41 -4.20 -77.18
N ARG A 71 43.51 -4.56 -78.10
CA ARG A 71 42.08 -4.26 -77.98
C ARG A 71 41.45 -4.90 -76.74
N ARG A 72 41.74 -6.19 -76.48
CA ARG A 72 41.23 -6.88 -75.28
C ARG A 72 41.72 -6.22 -73.99
N ASN A 73 43.00 -5.88 -73.91
CA ASN A 73 43.54 -5.17 -72.74
C ASN A 73 42.90 -3.80 -72.53
N ASN A 74 42.60 -3.06 -73.60
CA ASN A 74 41.91 -1.78 -73.51
C ASN A 74 40.44 -1.93 -73.07
N GLU A 75 39.72 -2.93 -73.58
CA GLU A 75 38.35 -3.23 -73.15
C GLU A 75 38.29 -3.66 -71.68
N GLU A 76 39.27 -4.45 -71.23
CA GLU A 76 39.35 -4.92 -69.84
C GLU A 76 39.68 -3.78 -68.87
N ARG A 77 40.55 -2.85 -69.26
CA ARG A 77 40.80 -1.61 -68.52
C ARG A 77 39.55 -0.74 -68.39
N GLN A 78 38.81 -0.55 -69.48
CA GLN A 78 37.57 0.24 -69.45
C GLN A 78 36.53 -0.38 -68.51
N ARG A 79 36.37 -1.72 -68.53
CA ARG A 79 35.47 -2.42 -67.59
C ARG A 79 35.90 -2.27 -66.13
N GLN A 80 37.20 -2.39 -65.84
CA GLN A 80 37.71 -2.17 -64.49
C GLN A 80 37.48 -0.74 -64.00
N GLU A 81 37.66 0.25 -64.86
CA GLU A 81 37.46 1.65 -64.52
C GLU A 81 35.99 1.98 -64.29
N GLN A 82 35.09 1.40 -65.09
CA GLN A 82 33.64 1.52 -64.92
C GLN A 82 33.18 0.87 -63.60
N ASN A 83 33.64 -0.33 -63.28
CA ASN A 83 33.36 -0.99 -62.00
C ASN A 83 33.88 -0.19 -60.79
N ARG A 84 35.05 0.46 -60.90
CA ARG A 84 35.56 1.33 -59.84
C ARG A 84 34.66 2.53 -59.59
N ARG A 85 34.14 3.16 -60.65
CA ARG A 85 33.20 4.29 -60.52
C ARG A 85 31.89 3.87 -59.88
N GLU A 86 31.29 2.77 -60.33
CA GLU A 86 30.04 2.25 -59.73
C GLU A 86 30.21 1.89 -58.24
N ASN A 87 31.32 1.25 -57.87
CA ASN A 87 31.58 0.94 -56.47
C ASN A 87 31.78 2.20 -55.62
N SER A 88 32.48 3.20 -56.17
CA SER A 88 32.69 4.47 -55.47
C SER A 88 31.38 5.23 -55.25
N GLU A 89 30.47 5.24 -56.23
CA GLU A 89 29.14 5.86 -56.11
C GLU A 89 28.25 5.13 -55.10
N ARG A 90 28.25 3.78 -55.11
CA ARG A 90 27.51 3.00 -54.11
C ARG A 90 27.98 3.29 -52.68
N GLN A 91 29.29 3.42 -52.49
CA GLN A 91 29.87 3.68 -51.19
C GLN A 91 29.53 5.09 -50.69
N GLN A 92 29.52 6.08 -51.59
CA GLN A 92 29.08 7.45 -51.29
C GLN A 92 27.60 7.53 -50.90
N ASN A 93 26.74 6.78 -51.60
CA ASN A 93 25.31 6.75 -51.29
C ASN A 93 25.03 6.10 -49.92
N GLN A 94 25.73 5.01 -49.58
CA GLN A 94 25.60 4.38 -48.27
C GLN A 94 26.04 5.30 -47.12
N ASP A 95 27.12 6.07 -47.30
CA ASP A 95 27.58 7.03 -46.29
C ASP A 95 26.61 8.19 -46.11
N ASN A 96 26.00 8.67 -47.20
CA ASN A 96 24.95 9.69 -47.14
C ASN A 96 23.69 9.20 -46.43
N GLU A 97 23.28 7.95 -46.64
CA GLU A 97 22.15 7.34 -45.92
C GLU A 97 22.44 7.23 -44.42
N ARG A 98 23.62 6.73 -44.03
CA ARG A 98 24.02 6.63 -42.62
C ARG A 98 24.03 8.00 -41.93
N ARG A 99 24.54 9.04 -42.60
CA ARG A 99 24.52 10.41 -42.06
C ARG A 99 23.10 10.94 -41.86
N ARG A 100 22.16 10.62 -42.76
CA ARG A 100 20.75 10.99 -42.61
C ARG A 100 20.09 10.27 -41.44
N GLU A 101 20.30 8.97 -41.29
CA GLU A 101 19.77 8.19 -40.17
C GLU A 101 20.35 8.66 -38.82
N GLU A 102 21.65 8.94 -38.77
CA GLU A 102 22.28 9.44 -37.53
C GLU A 102 21.75 10.82 -37.15
N SER A 103 21.53 11.70 -38.13
CA SER A 103 20.94 13.02 -37.89
C SER A 103 19.50 12.92 -37.36
N GLN A 104 18.67 12.05 -37.94
CA GLN A 104 17.31 11.80 -37.45
C GLN A 104 17.31 11.19 -36.03
N ARG A 105 18.22 10.26 -35.74
CA ARG A 105 18.35 9.68 -34.39
C ARG A 105 18.73 10.73 -33.36
N ARG A 106 19.68 11.62 -33.67
CA ARG A 106 20.06 12.71 -32.76
C ARG A 106 18.88 13.63 -32.48
N GLN A 107 18.13 14.00 -33.52
CA GLN A 107 16.96 14.88 -33.40
C GLN A 107 15.87 14.28 -32.50
N ASN A 108 15.51 13.01 -32.71
CA ASN A 108 14.54 12.31 -31.85
C ASN A 108 15.02 12.19 -30.40
N GLN A 109 16.32 11.94 -30.20
CA GLN A 109 16.89 11.80 -28.86
C GLN A 109 16.91 13.14 -28.11
N GLU A 110 17.09 14.25 -28.83
CA GLU A 110 17.06 15.61 -28.28
C GLU A 110 15.64 16.04 -27.92
N GLU A 111 14.65 15.73 -28.77
CA GLU A 111 13.23 15.97 -28.48
C GLU A 111 12.77 15.19 -27.24
N GLN A 112 13.21 13.95 -27.09
CA GLN A 112 12.90 13.12 -25.93
C GLN A 112 13.51 13.68 -24.65
N ARG A 113 14.77 14.17 -24.69
CA ARG A 113 15.39 14.86 -23.55
C ARG A 113 14.62 16.12 -23.15
N GLN A 114 14.16 16.92 -24.11
CA GLN A 114 13.37 18.12 -23.82
C GLN A 114 12.03 17.78 -23.16
N ARG A 115 11.36 16.70 -23.60
CA ARG A 115 10.12 16.22 -22.96
C ARG A 115 10.38 15.77 -21.52
N ASP A 116 11.42 14.98 -21.29
CA ASP A 116 11.78 14.51 -19.96
C ASP A 116 12.15 15.67 -19.02
N GLU A 117 12.86 16.68 -19.52
CA GLU A 117 13.23 17.86 -18.74
C GLU A 117 12.00 18.71 -18.37
N ASN A 118 11.08 18.93 -19.32
CA ASN A 118 9.83 19.64 -19.04
C ASN A 118 8.97 18.88 -18.01
N GLN A 119 8.92 17.55 -18.10
CA GLN A 119 8.16 16.74 -17.16
C GLN A 119 8.78 16.78 -15.75
N ARG A 120 10.12 16.80 -15.64
CA ARG A 120 10.82 17.01 -14.36
C ARG A 120 10.53 18.38 -13.76
N ARG A 121 10.56 19.45 -14.56
CA ARG A 121 10.22 20.81 -14.08
C ARG A 121 8.78 20.90 -13.59
N GLN A 122 7.83 20.29 -14.30
CA GLN A 122 6.43 20.24 -13.86
C GLN A 122 6.26 19.48 -12.54
N ASN A 123 6.95 18.35 -12.38
CA ASN A 123 6.90 17.58 -11.13
C ASN A 123 7.48 18.37 -9.96
N GLN A 124 8.62 19.06 -10.13
CA GLN A 124 9.18 19.91 -9.09
C GLN A 124 8.22 21.03 -8.66
N GLN A 125 7.60 21.73 -9.62
CA GLN A 125 6.61 22.78 -9.29
C GLN A 125 5.38 22.23 -8.55
N ASN A 126 4.93 21.02 -8.91
CA ASN A 126 3.82 20.37 -8.21
C ASN A 126 4.20 19.93 -6.79
N GLU A 127 5.43 19.48 -6.56
CA GLU A 127 5.93 19.15 -5.22
C GLU A 127 6.03 20.38 -4.33
N GLU A 128 6.54 21.51 -4.85
CA GLU A 128 6.60 22.78 -4.12
C GLU A 128 5.21 23.30 -3.76
N ARG A 129 4.26 23.26 -4.69
CA ARG A 129 2.85 23.62 -4.42
C ARG A 129 2.24 22.75 -3.33
N ARG A 130 2.44 21.43 -3.40
CA ARG A 130 1.94 20.49 -2.38
C ARG A 130 2.55 20.75 -1.00
N SER A 131 3.85 21.03 -0.95
CA SER A 131 4.54 21.35 0.31
C SER A 131 4.00 22.64 0.93
N SER A 132 3.83 23.68 0.11
CA SER A 132 3.29 24.98 0.51
C SER A 132 1.85 24.89 1.03
N GLU A 133 1.00 24.14 0.33
CA GLU A 133 -0.38 23.88 0.74
C GLU A 133 -0.45 23.07 2.05
N TRP A 134 0.42 22.07 2.21
CA TRP A 134 0.50 21.27 3.43
C TRP A 134 0.85 22.13 4.64
N GLN A 135 1.81 23.05 4.50
CA GLN A 135 2.21 23.98 5.56
C GLN A 135 1.08 24.94 5.94
N ARG A 136 0.36 25.51 4.94
CA ARG A 136 -0.81 26.36 5.19
C ARG A 136 -1.91 25.60 5.94
N ARG A 137 -2.17 24.35 5.55
CA ARG A 137 -3.20 23.51 6.17
C ARG A 137 -2.86 23.15 7.62
N GLN A 138 -1.59 22.88 7.91
CA GLN A 138 -1.12 22.65 9.28
C GLN A 138 -1.29 23.88 10.17
N ASN A 139 -0.98 25.08 9.66
CA ASN A 139 -1.19 26.32 10.41
C ASN A 139 -2.68 26.56 10.70
N GLN A 140 -3.55 26.38 9.70
CA GLN A 140 -5.01 26.49 9.89
C GLN A 140 -5.54 25.49 10.92
N GLU A 141 -5.12 24.22 10.86
CA GLU A 141 -5.53 23.21 11.85
C GLU A 141 -5.09 23.58 13.27
N ASN A 142 -3.87 24.09 13.43
CA ASN A 142 -3.38 24.53 14.74
C ASN A 142 -4.16 25.73 15.28
N GLU A 143 -4.54 26.67 14.42
CA GLU A 143 -5.35 27.83 14.80
C GLU A 143 -6.76 27.43 15.24
N GLU A 144 -7.41 26.54 14.49
CA GLU A 144 -8.71 25.98 14.88
C GLU A 144 -8.62 25.21 16.20
N ARG A 145 -7.54 24.46 16.41
CA ARG A 145 -7.35 23.70 17.64
C ARG A 145 -7.20 24.62 18.85
N ARG A 146 -6.43 25.71 18.71
CA ARG A 146 -6.33 26.75 19.74
C ARG A 146 -7.69 27.38 20.05
N ARG A 147 -8.48 27.73 19.02
CA ARG A 147 -9.83 28.28 19.20
C ARG A 147 -10.77 27.32 19.94
N ARG A 148 -10.71 26.01 19.63
CA ARG A 148 -11.50 24.99 20.33
C ARG A 148 -11.08 24.86 21.80
N ASP A 149 -9.78 24.79 22.06
CA ASP A 149 -9.25 24.68 23.43
C ASP A 149 -9.65 25.90 24.28
N ASP A 150 -9.59 27.10 23.72
CA ASP A 150 -10.01 28.34 24.41
C ASP A 150 -11.51 28.33 24.70
N SER A 151 -12.34 27.93 23.74
CA SER A 151 -13.79 27.81 23.92
C SER A 151 -14.15 26.79 25.01
N GLN A 152 -13.43 25.68 25.06
CA GLN A 152 -13.64 24.63 26.05
C GLN A 152 -13.20 25.06 27.45
N ARG A 153 -12.08 25.80 27.56
CA ARG A 153 -11.66 26.43 28.82
C ARG A 153 -12.69 27.42 29.35
N GLN A 154 -13.34 28.18 28.46
CA GLN A 154 -14.36 29.13 28.85
C GLN A 154 -15.62 28.42 29.36
N GLN A 155 -16.05 27.36 28.68
CA GLN A 155 -17.17 26.52 29.12
C GLN A 155 -16.93 25.88 30.50
N ASN A 156 -15.70 25.41 30.76
CA ASN A 156 -15.35 24.84 32.05
C ASN A 156 -15.45 25.88 33.18
N ARG A 157 -14.97 27.11 32.95
CA ARG A 157 -15.10 28.20 33.94
C ARG A 157 -16.55 28.53 34.24
N ASP A 158 -17.41 28.56 33.22
CA ASP A 158 -18.83 28.84 33.40
C ASP A 158 -19.55 27.73 34.18
N ASN A 159 -19.19 26.46 33.92
CA ASN A 159 -19.70 25.32 34.69
C ASN A 159 -19.24 25.37 36.15
N GLU A 160 -17.99 25.74 36.42
CA GLU A 160 -17.47 25.93 37.78
C GLU A 160 -18.25 27.00 38.53
N ARG A 161 -18.46 28.17 37.91
CA ARG A 161 -19.26 29.26 38.50
C ARG A 161 -20.68 28.82 38.85
N ARG A 162 -21.33 28.09 37.95
CA ARG A 162 -22.68 27.55 38.20
C ARG A 162 -22.69 26.54 39.35
N ARG A 163 -21.65 25.73 39.49
CA ARG A 163 -21.52 24.76 40.57
C ARG A 163 -21.35 25.45 41.93
N ASP A 164 -20.54 26.49 41.97
CA ASP A 164 -20.33 27.30 43.17
C ASP A 164 -21.62 28.02 43.60
N GLU A 165 -22.36 28.60 42.65
CA GLU A 165 -23.68 29.20 42.91
C GLU A 165 -24.68 28.18 43.46
N TRP A 166 -24.73 26.99 42.86
CA TRP A 166 -25.62 25.93 43.33
C TRP A 166 -25.28 25.48 44.76
N GLN A 167 -23.99 25.34 45.09
CA GLN A 167 -23.56 25.01 46.45
C GLN A 167 -23.94 26.09 47.46
N ARG A 168 -23.74 27.37 47.13
CA ARG A 168 -24.16 28.48 48.01
C ARG A 168 -25.67 28.46 48.27
N GLN A 169 -26.46 28.16 47.26
CA GLN A 169 -27.91 28.08 47.39
C GLN A 169 -28.36 26.90 48.26
N GLN A 170 -27.68 25.75 48.16
CA GLN A 170 -27.94 24.59 49.04
C GLN A 170 -27.60 24.91 50.50
N ASN A 171 -26.42 25.47 50.76
CA ASN A 171 -26.00 25.83 52.12
C ASN A 171 -27.00 26.82 52.76
N SER A 172 -27.49 27.80 52.01
CA SER A 172 -28.46 28.77 52.51
C SER A 172 -29.84 28.14 52.84
N ARG A 173 -30.26 27.13 52.05
CA ARG A 173 -31.47 26.34 52.34
C ARG A 173 -31.30 25.46 53.57
N GLU A 174 -30.15 24.83 53.73
CA GLU A 174 -29.85 23.98 54.88
C GLU A 174 -29.77 24.80 56.17
N GLU A 175 -29.16 25.98 56.11
CA GLU A 175 -29.11 26.91 57.24
C GLU A 175 -30.51 27.39 57.65
N SER A 176 -31.38 27.67 56.68
CA SER A 176 -32.78 28.03 56.94
C SER A 176 -33.54 26.88 57.62
N ARG A 177 -33.35 25.64 57.17
CA ARG A 177 -33.94 24.44 57.82
C ARG A 177 -33.45 24.26 59.25
N ARG A 178 -32.15 24.43 59.50
CA ARG A 178 -31.57 24.34 60.85
C ARG A 178 -32.15 25.39 61.80
N ARG A 179 -32.38 26.61 61.31
CA ARG A 179 -33.03 27.67 62.10
C ARG A 179 -34.48 27.31 62.45
N GLU A 180 -35.23 26.78 61.48
CA GLU A 180 -36.61 26.35 61.67
C GLU A 180 -36.71 25.16 62.64
N GLU A 181 -35.79 24.19 62.54
CA GLU A 181 -35.71 23.04 63.42
C GLU A 181 -35.35 23.45 64.86
N ASN A 182 -34.39 24.36 65.04
CA ASN A 182 -34.06 24.91 66.35
C ASN A 182 -35.26 25.64 66.98
N GLN A 183 -36.02 26.41 66.20
CA GLN A 183 -37.24 27.05 66.70
C GLN A 183 -38.29 26.01 67.14
N ARG A 184 -38.50 24.95 66.36
CA ARG A 184 -39.43 23.86 66.72
C ARG A 184 -39.00 23.14 67.99
N GLN A 185 -37.72 22.81 68.13
CA GLN A 185 -37.20 22.19 69.35
C GLN A 185 -37.37 23.10 70.57
N GLN A 186 -37.18 24.41 70.41
CA GLN A 186 -37.37 25.37 71.49
C GLN A 186 -38.84 25.46 71.90
N SER A 187 -39.77 25.53 70.94
CA SER A 187 -41.21 25.49 71.23
C SER A 187 -41.64 24.17 71.91
N GLN A 188 -41.09 23.03 71.50
CA GLN A 188 -41.36 21.74 72.14
C GLN A 188 -40.86 21.70 73.59
N ARG A 189 -39.65 22.24 73.86
CA ARG A 189 -39.12 22.33 75.23
C ARG A 189 -39.97 23.23 76.12
N ASP A 190 -40.44 24.36 75.59
CA ASP A 190 -41.31 25.28 76.32
C ASP A 190 -42.68 24.65 76.61
N GLU A 191 -43.24 23.89 75.66
CA GLU A 191 -44.48 23.15 75.86
C GLU A 191 -44.30 22.02 76.89
N GLN A 192 -43.18 21.31 76.85
CA GLN A 192 -42.86 20.26 77.81
C GLN A 192 -42.69 20.83 79.23
N ARG A 193 -42.03 21.98 79.38
CA ARG A 193 -41.96 22.71 80.66
C ARG A 193 -43.35 23.10 81.18
N ARG A 194 -44.24 23.60 80.31
CA ARG A 194 -45.63 23.92 80.68
C ARG A 194 -46.42 22.68 81.11
N ARG A 195 -46.21 21.53 80.44
CA ARG A 195 -46.83 20.25 80.82
C ARG A 195 -46.30 19.74 82.15
N GLU A 196 -45.00 19.81 82.40
CA GLU A 196 -44.39 19.45 83.69
C GLU A 196 -44.85 20.36 84.82
N GLU A 197 -45.01 21.67 84.56
CA GLU A 197 -45.55 22.61 85.53
C GLU A 197 -47.03 22.32 85.87
N ASN A 198 -47.84 21.99 84.86
CA ASN A 198 -49.22 21.55 85.06
C ASN A 198 -49.30 20.19 85.78
N GLN A 199 -48.41 19.24 85.48
CA GLN A 199 -48.31 17.97 86.19
C GLN A 199 -47.86 18.16 87.64
N ARG A 200 -46.94 19.09 87.93
CA ARG A 200 -46.57 19.45 89.31
C ARG A 200 -47.75 20.07 90.07
N ARG A 201 -48.58 20.89 89.41
CA ARG A 201 -49.84 21.41 90.00
C ARG A 201 -50.89 20.32 90.22
N GLN A 202 -50.96 19.29 89.37
CA GLN A 202 -51.85 18.14 89.56
C GLN A 202 -51.34 17.16 90.64
N ASN A 203 -50.03 16.93 90.74
CA ASN A 203 -49.41 16.02 91.71
C ASN A 203 -49.39 16.57 93.15
N GLN A 204 -49.63 17.86 93.37
CA GLN A 204 -49.94 18.38 94.71
C GLN A 204 -51.39 18.13 95.14
N ARG A 205 -52.27 17.67 94.23
CA ARG A 205 -53.70 17.50 94.50
C ARG A 205 -54.15 16.06 94.68
N ASN A 206 -53.40 15.08 94.19
CA ASN A 206 -53.75 13.66 94.30
C ASN A 206 -52.52 12.86 94.73
N GLY A 207 -52.26 12.85 96.04
CA GLY A 207 -51.45 11.80 96.66
C GLY A 207 -52.38 10.68 97.09
N ASP A 208 -52.67 9.73 96.21
CA ASP A 208 -52.93 8.34 96.59
C ASP A 208 -53.08 7.42 95.37
N TRP A 209 -52.70 6.16 95.53
CA TRP A 209 -52.82 5.02 94.60
C TRP A 209 -51.75 4.81 93.53
N ASN A 210 -50.71 4.09 93.95
CA ASN A 210 -49.79 3.35 93.10
C ASN A 210 -50.04 1.84 93.34
N ASN A 211 -50.48 1.08 92.33
CA ASN A 211 -50.08 -0.32 92.24
C ASN A 211 -50.29 -0.93 90.84
N GLY A 212 -49.19 -1.39 90.25
CA GLY A 212 -49.12 -2.66 89.52
C GLY A 212 -49.62 -2.70 88.07
N ARG A 213 -48.69 -2.73 87.12
CA ARG A 213 -48.36 -3.95 86.32
C ARG A 213 -47.50 -3.58 85.10
N ASN A 214 -46.28 -4.14 85.09
CA ASN A 214 -45.44 -4.29 83.92
C ASN A 214 -45.65 -5.69 83.33
N ASP A 215 -45.23 -5.81 82.07
CA ASP A 215 -44.92 -7.01 81.32
C ASP A 215 -46.09 -7.67 80.56
N ASP A 216 -46.22 -7.29 79.29
CA ASP A 216 -46.23 -8.23 78.15
C ASP A 216 -46.43 -7.44 76.85
N ASP A 217 -45.44 -7.43 75.94
CA ASP A 217 -45.64 -7.36 74.47
C ASP A 217 -44.29 -7.31 73.73
N ARG A 218 -43.68 -8.50 73.56
CA ARG A 218 -42.66 -8.75 72.52
C ARG A 218 -42.95 -10.08 71.83
N ARG A 219 -43.84 -10.08 70.83
CA ARG A 219 -44.00 -11.18 69.86
C ARG A 219 -44.74 -10.73 68.62
N ASN A 220 -44.01 -10.50 67.53
CA ASN A 220 -44.29 -10.91 66.15
C ASN A 220 -43.64 -9.95 65.15
N ASN A 221 -42.60 -10.44 64.46
CA ASN A 221 -42.35 -10.19 63.04
C ASN A 221 -41.05 -10.92 62.66
N ASN A 222 -41.20 -12.16 62.20
CA ASN A 222 -40.26 -12.79 61.28
C ASN A 222 -40.85 -14.13 60.80
N ARG A 223 -41.68 -14.04 59.76
CA ARG A 223 -42.02 -15.12 58.86
C ARG A 223 -42.49 -14.47 57.57
N ASP A 224 -41.64 -14.52 56.55
CA ASP A 224 -42.01 -14.77 55.14
C ASP A 224 -40.81 -14.48 54.24
N ASP A 225 -39.82 -15.37 54.29
CA ASP A 225 -38.75 -15.47 53.29
C ASP A 225 -38.51 -16.95 52.98
N ASN A 226 -39.43 -17.57 52.22
CA ASN A 226 -39.07 -18.64 51.28
C ASN A 226 -40.28 -19.09 50.47
N ARG A 227 -40.45 -18.56 49.26
CA ARG A 227 -41.12 -19.24 48.13
C ARG A 227 -41.08 -18.33 46.90
N ASN A 228 -40.03 -18.46 46.10
CA ASN A 228 -40.10 -18.20 44.66
C ASN A 228 -38.86 -18.75 43.96
N ASN A 229 -38.84 -20.07 43.78
CA ASN A 229 -37.97 -20.76 42.83
C ASN A 229 -38.81 -21.80 42.08
N ASN A 230 -39.57 -21.36 41.09
CA ASN A 230 -39.92 -22.17 39.91
C ASN A 230 -40.83 -21.38 38.97
N ARG A 231 -40.26 -20.61 38.04
CA ARG A 231 -40.99 -20.14 36.84
C ARG A 231 -40.13 -19.59 35.71
N ASN A 232 -38.88 -20.04 35.56
CA ASN A 232 -38.03 -19.64 34.43
C ASN A 232 -37.49 -20.85 33.69
N ASP A 233 -38.31 -21.48 32.83
CA ASP A 233 -37.79 -22.50 31.91
C ASP A 233 -38.58 -22.65 30.59
N ARG A 234 -39.32 -21.63 30.14
CA ARG A 234 -40.05 -21.68 28.86
C ARG A 234 -40.01 -20.40 28.03
N ASN A 235 -38.85 -19.73 27.92
CA ASN A 235 -38.74 -18.61 26.98
C ASN A 235 -37.33 -18.43 26.37
N ARG A 236 -36.74 -19.51 25.87
CA ARG A 236 -35.34 -19.55 25.41
C ARG A 236 -35.11 -19.30 23.91
N ASN A 237 -36.10 -18.74 23.20
CA ASN A 237 -36.01 -18.58 21.73
C ASN A 237 -36.24 -17.16 21.19
N ASN A 238 -36.13 -16.10 22.01
CA ASN A 238 -36.33 -14.72 21.51
C ASN A 238 -35.50 -13.62 22.21
N ASP A 239 -34.30 -13.93 22.71
CA ASP A 239 -33.52 -13.01 23.56
C ASP A 239 -32.57 -12.02 22.83
N TRP A 240 -32.52 -11.99 21.49
CA TRP A 240 -31.56 -11.12 20.78
C TRP A 240 -32.11 -9.74 20.38
N ALA A 241 -33.42 -9.50 20.52
CA ALA A 241 -34.02 -8.18 20.31
C ALA A 241 -33.81 -7.21 21.49
N ARG A 242 -33.18 -7.66 22.61
CA ARG A 242 -33.13 -6.92 23.87
C ARG A 242 -31.76 -6.37 24.28
N TYR A 243 -30.72 -6.56 23.47
CA TYR A 243 -29.39 -6.00 23.72
C TYR A 243 -29.12 -4.80 22.79
N GLN A 244 -30.04 -3.83 22.78
CA GLN A 244 -29.67 -2.50 22.31
C GLN A 244 -29.04 -1.75 23.49
N PRO A 245 -27.71 -1.53 23.51
CA PRO A 245 -27.09 -0.75 24.55
C PRO A 245 -27.80 0.60 24.64
N THR A 246 -28.22 0.97 25.84
CA THR A 246 -28.86 2.28 26.09
C THR A 246 -27.96 3.41 25.62
N ARG A 247 -28.54 4.58 25.30
CA ARG A 247 -27.79 5.73 24.77
C ARG A 247 -26.60 6.11 25.66
N ASP A 248 -26.75 5.96 26.98
CA ASP A 248 -25.68 6.23 27.96
C ASP A 248 -24.61 5.12 28.00
N GLN A 249 -24.99 3.86 27.82
CA GLN A 249 -24.02 2.77 27.65
C GLN A 249 -23.19 2.98 26.37
N GLN A 250 -23.81 3.36 25.25
CA GLN A 250 -23.09 3.62 24.00
C GLN A 250 -22.09 4.79 24.14
N ARG A 251 -22.46 5.87 24.83
CA ARG A 251 -21.53 6.98 25.11
C ARG A 251 -20.34 6.53 25.95
N ARG A 252 -20.56 5.74 27.01
CA ARG A 252 -19.46 5.21 27.85
C ARG A 252 -18.55 4.28 27.07
N TYR A 253 -19.10 3.38 26.25
CA TYR A 253 -18.31 2.53 25.36
C TYR A 253 -17.48 3.35 24.38
N GLN A 254 -18.04 4.45 23.85
CA GLN A 254 -17.34 5.34 22.93
C GLN A 254 -16.19 6.11 23.60
N GLU A 255 -16.40 6.64 24.81
CA GLU A 255 -15.35 7.32 25.59
C GLU A 255 -14.22 6.36 25.93
N GLN A 256 -14.54 5.17 26.46
CA GLN A 256 -13.55 4.13 26.74
C GLN A 256 -12.79 3.69 25.49
N TRP A 257 -13.48 3.56 24.36
CA TRP A 257 -12.84 3.23 23.10
C TRP A 257 -11.91 4.34 22.61
N LYS A 258 -12.33 5.62 22.68
CA LYS A 258 -11.49 6.76 22.25
C LYS A 258 -10.21 6.82 23.07
N ASP A 259 -10.30 6.59 24.38
CA ASP A 259 -9.14 6.55 25.26
C ASP A 259 -8.23 5.37 24.93
N ASN A 260 -8.80 4.17 24.76
CA ASN A 260 -8.04 2.99 24.35
C ASN A 260 -7.36 3.17 22.98
N TYR A 261 -8.08 3.75 22.02
CA TYR A 261 -7.56 4.03 20.69
C TYR A 261 -6.40 5.04 20.76
N ARG A 262 -6.56 6.14 21.53
CA ARG A 262 -5.49 7.13 21.71
C ARG A 262 -4.24 6.50 22.34
N GLN A 263 -4.41 5.66 23.35
CA GLN A 263 -3.31 4.93 23.99
C GLN A 263 -2.60 3.99 23.00
N ARG A 264 -3.36 3.19 22.25
CA ARG A 264 -2.80 2.28 21.22
C ARG A 264 -2.12 3.05 20.10
N TYR A 265 -2.67 4.19 19.66
CA TYR A 265 -2.06 5.05 18.66
C TYR A 265 -0.68 5.54 19.10
N GLU A 266 -0.55 6.05 20.34
CA GLU A 266 0.75 6.50 20.88
C GLU A 266 1.75 5.36 21.03
N GLN A 267 1.31 4.19 21.52
CA GLN A 267 2.16 2.99 21.61
C GLN A 267 2.65 2.55 20.23
N ASN A 268 1.72 2.48 19.27
CA ASN A 268 2.02 2.09 17.91
C ASN A 268 2.97 3.09 17.25
N ARG A 269 2.84 4.40 17.50
CA ARG A 269 3.75 5.42 16.94
C ARG A 269 5.19 5.15 17.35
N ARG A 270 5.42 4.82 18.62
CA ARG A 270 6.76 4.47 19.11
C ARG A 270 7.28 3.18 18.46
N LEU A 271 6.43 2.17 18.32
CA LEU A 271 6.78 0.92 17.63
C LEU A 271 7.13 1.16 16.15
N ALA A 272 6.45 2.11 15.50
CA ALA A 272 6.73 2.53 14.14
C ALA A 272 8.15 3.05 13.99
N GLU A 273 8.48 4.05 14.79
CA GLU A 273 9.76 4.77 14.76
C GLU A 273 10.92 3.81 15.01
N GLN A 274 10.73 2.86 15.93
CA GLN A 274 11.71 1.79 16.19
C GLN A 274 11.89 0.89 14.97
N ARG A 275 10.79 0.42 14.36
CA ARG A 275 10.83 -0.45 13.18
C ARG A 275 11.43 0.24 11.97
N GLU A 276 11.17 1.53 11.78
CA GLU A 276 11.75 2.32 10.68
C GLU A 276 13.27 2.32 10.71
N ARG A 277 13.87 2.49 11.90
CA ARG A 277 15.32 2.41 12.08
C ARG A 277 15.85 1.03 11.70
N ILE A 278 15.17 -0.04 12.12
CA ILE A 278 15.55 -1.42 11.80
C ILE A 278 15.46 -1.67 10.30
N LEU A 279 14.38 -1.22 9.64
CA LEU A 279 14.19 -1.39 8.19
C LEU A 279 15.26 -0.63 7.40
N GLN A 280 15.64 0.58 7.84
CA GLN A 280 16.73 1.35 7.24
C GLN A 280 18.08 0.61 7.38
N GLN A 281 18.39 0.09 8.57
CA GLN A 281 19.62 -0.70 8.80
C GLN A 281 19.66 -1.96 7.94
N GLN A 282 18.53 -2.66 7.81
CA GLN A 282 18.38 -3.86 6.98
C GLN A 282 18.27 -3.55 5.48
N ARG A 283 18.32 -2.27 5.08
CA ARG A 283 18.14 -1.80 3.69
C ARG A 283 16.83 -2.28 3.04
N ARG A 284 15.78 -2.50 3.83
CA ARG A 284 14.44 -2.89 3.38
C ARG A 284 13.64 -1.68 2.93
N LEU A 285 14.05 -1.11 1.79
CA LEU A 285 13.57 0.18 1.30
C LEU A 285 12.09 0.15 0.92
N ASN A 286 11.61 -0.94 0.31
CA ASN A 286 10.20 -1.02 -0.08
C ASN A 286 9.31 -1.20 1.15
N GLN A 287 9.73 -2.02 2.11
CA GLN A 287 9.00 -2.22 3.35
C GLN A 287 8.98 -0.93 4.20
N TYR A 288 10.08 -0.17 4.21
CA TYR A 288 10.12 1.15 4.82
C TYR A 288 9.11 2.11 4.17
N ARG A 289 9.07 2.20 2.84
CA ARG A 289 8.09 3.04 2.11
C ARG A 289 6.65 2.63 2.39
N TYR A 290 6.37 1.32 2.39
CA TYR A 290 5.06 0.80 2.76
C TYR A 290 4.66 1.24 4.17
N GLN A 291 5.58 1.12 5.13
CA GLN A 291 5.32 1.49 6.51
C GLN A 291 4.98 2.98 6.64
N GLN A 292 5.73 3.87 5.96
CA GLN A 292 5.42 5.30 5.91
C GLN A 292 3.99 5.56 5.40
N ILE A 293 3.62 4.95 4.27
CA ILE A 293 2.29 5.11 3.68
C ILE A 293 1.19 4.60 4.60
N TYR A 294 1.38 3.45 5.25
CA TYR A 294 0.41 2.93 6.21
C TYR A 294 0.24 3.89 7.40
N TRP A 295 1.34 4.46 7.90
CA TRP A 295 1.31 5.42 8.99
C TRP A 295 0.59 6.71 8.66
N GLU A 296 0.82 7.26 7.47
CA GLU A 296 0.07 8.43 7.00
C GLU A 296 -1.43 8.16 6.94
N ARG A 297 -1.83 6.95 6.54
CA ARG A 297 -3.24 6.54 6.51
C ARG A 297 -3.84 6.46 7.91
N VAL A 298 -3.13 5.86 8.86
CA VAL A 298 -3.56 5.80 10.27
C VAL A 298 -3.65 7.21 10.86
N ARG A 299 -2.68 8.09 10.57
CA ARG A 299 -2.71 9.49 11.01
C ARG A 299 -3.92 10.26 10.47
N ARG A 300 -4.23 10.08 9.19
CA ARG A 300 -5.41 10.70 8.55
C ARG A 300 -6.71 10.15 9.13
N ASP A 301 -6.74 8.85 9.41
CA ASP A 301 -7.88 8.19 10.05
C ASP A 301 -8.14 8.75 11.45
N GLN A 302 -7.07 9.03 12.21
CA GLN A 302 -7.20 9.69 13.51
C GLN A 302 -7.81 11.09 13.42
N GLN A 303 -7.51 11.86 12.36
CA GLN A 303 -8.16 13.15 12.12
C GLN A 303 -9.65 12.99 11.80
N ARG A 304 -10.02 11.98 10.98
CA ARG A 304 -11.42 11.63 10.70
C ARG A 304 -12.18 11.35 11.99
N LEU A 305 -11.62 10.53 12.87
CA LEU A 305 -12.25 10.14 14.14
C LEU A 305 -12.47 11.32 15.10
N ASN A 306 -11.60 12.33 15.09
CA ASN A 306 -11.77 13.56 15.87
C ASN A 306 -12.92 14.45 15.37
N GLN A 307 -13.26 14.36 14.08
CA GLN A 307 -14.30 15.17 13.42
C GLN A 307 -15.64 14.43 13.27
N TRP A 308 -15.67 13.14 13.58
CA TRP A 308 -16.81 12.28 13.32
C TRP A 308 -17.99 12.56 14.27
N ARG A 309 -19.20 12.66 13.71
CA ARG A 309 -20.46 12.87 14.44
C ARG A 309 -21.31 11.59 14.38
N ASN A 310 -21.98 11.27 15.49
CA ASN A 310 -22.79 10.05 15.65
C ASN A 310 -23.97 10.00 14.67
N TYR A 311 -24.27 8.81 14.14
CA TYR A 311 -25.47 8.53 13.35
C TYR A 311 -26.44 7.65 14.15
N ASP A 312 -27.63 8.17 14.41
CA ASP A 312 -28.60 7.56 15.36
C ASP A 312 -29.41 6.37 14.80
N ASN A 313 -29.10 5.83 13.61
CA ASN A 313 -29.93 4.81 12.95
C ASN A 313 -29.30 3.40 12.95
N LEU A 314 -29.45 2.68 14.06
CA LEU A 314 -28.87 1.34 14.32
C LEU A 314 -29.90 0.22 14.22
N ASN A 315 -30.63 0.11 13.10
CA ASN A 315 -31.50 -1.06 12.91
C ASN A 315 -30.65 -2.30 12.57
N ASN A 316 -30.67 -3.30 13.46
CA ASN A 316 -29.85 -4.52 13.37
C ASN A 316 -30.45 -5.54 12.39
N ASN A 317 -30.39 -5.23 11.10
CA ASN A 317 -31.00 -6.02 10.02
C ASN A 317 -30.02 -6.94 9.29
N TYR A 318 -28.75 -7.02 9.73
CA TYR A 318 -27.74 -7.87 9.12
C TYR A 318 -27.25 -8.94 10.08
N CYS A 319 -27.16 -10.19 9.61
CA CYS A 319 -26.55 -11.28 10.35
C CYS A 319 -25.26 -11.75 9.65
N TYR A 320 -24.28 -12.20 10.43
CA TYR A 320 -23.05 -12.81 9.92
C TYR A 320 -22.60 -13.98 10.79
N ARG A 321 -21.78 -14.87 10.21
CA ARG A 321 -21.29 -16.07 10.90
C ARG A 321 -19.80 -15.97 11.16
N ARG A 322 -19.39 -16.17 12.41
CA ARG A 322 -17.98 -16.27 12.82
C ARG A 322 -17.82 -17.42 13.80
N ASN A 323 -16.84 -18.29 13.56
CA ASN A 323 -16.55 -19.47 14.39
C ASN A 323 -17.79 -20.36 14.67
N GLY A 324 -18.72 -20.45 13.71
CA GLY A 324 -19.95 -21.23 13.85
C GLY A 324 -21.12 -20.51 14.52
N ASN A 325 -20.88 -19.36 15.15
CA ASN A 325 -21.92 -18.55 15.80
C ASN A 325 -22.47 -17.47 14.87
N TYR A 326 -23.76 -17.14 15.04
CA TYR A 326 -24.41 -16.04 14.35
C TYR A 326 -24.34 -14.76 15.19
N TYR A 327 -23.98 -13.67 14.54
CA TYR A 327 -23.91 -12.33 15.10
C TYR A 327 -24.78 -11.40 14.29
N TYR A 328 -25.28 -10.34 14.92
CA TYR A 328 -26.14 -9.36 14.29
C TYR A 328 -25.51 -7.97 14.34
N THR A 329 -25.70 -7.20 13.28
CA THR A 329 -25.22 -5.81 13.19
C THR A 329 -26.16 -5.02 12.28
N SER A 330 -26.00 -3.70 12.28
CA SER A 330 -26.71 -2.80 11.38
C SER A 330 -26.17 -2.89 9.94
N ASN A 331 -26.89 -2.32 8.99
CA ASN A 331 -26.37 -2.17 7.61
C ASN A 331 -25.03 -1.39 7.59
N TYR A 332 -24.86 -0.43 8.49
CA TYR A 332 -23.61 0.32 8.64
C TYR A 332 -22.48 -0.55 9.20
N GLY A 333 -22.76 -1.40 10.19
CA GLY A 333 -21.75 -2.33 10.72
C GLY A 333 -21.37 -3.40 9.72
N TYR A 334 -22.31 -3.91 8.94
CA TYR A 334 -22.00 -4.76 7.79
C TYR A 334 -21.06 -4.07 6.80
N GLN A 335 -21.36 -2.82 6.41
CA GLN A 335 -20.49 -2.05 5.52
C GLN A 335 -19.12 -1.83 6.14
N GLN A 336 -19.06 -1.59 7.44
CA GLN A 336 -17.82 -1.41 8.15
C GLN A 336 -16.96 -2.67 8.15
N LEU A 337 -17.54 -3.84 8.38
CA LEU A 337 -16.80 -5.10 8.29
C LEU A 337 -16.35 -5.40 6.86
N GLN A 338 -17.15 -5.01 5.86
CA GLN A 338 -16.72 -5.08 4.45
C GLN A 338 -15.52 -4.17 4.17
N ASN A 339 -15.55 -2.94 4.70
CA ASN A 339 -14.42 -2.03 4.63
C ASN A 339 -13.21 -2.59 5.37
N ALA A 340 -13.39 -3.29 6.49
CA ALA A 340 -12.31 -3.95 7.22
C ALA A 340 -11.54 -4.91 6.31
N ILE A 341 -12.26 -5.79 5.61
CA ILE A 341 -11.65 -6.77 4.70
C ILE A 341 -10.93 -6.06 3.55
N GLN A 342 -11.55 -5.06 2.94
CA GLN A 342 -10.95 -4.33 1.83
C GLN A 342 -9.69 -3.57 2.26
N ASN A 343 -9.77 -2.82 3.36
CA ASN A 343 -8.65 -2.07 3.93
C ASN A 343 -7.51 -3.01 4.32
N GLY A 344 -7.86 -4.16 4.90
CA GLY A 344 -6.92 -5.22 5.21
C GLY A 344 -6.23 -5.74 3.96
N TYR A 345 -6.99 -6.13 2.93
CA TYR A 345 -6.47 -6.63 1.66
C TYR A 345 -5.52 -5.65 1.00
N ASP A 346 -5.91 -4.38 0.88
CA ASP A 346 -5.07 -3.34 0.26
C ASP A 346 -3.75 -3.13 1.03
N ALA A 347 -3.80 -3.16 2.36
CA ALA A 347 -2.61 -3.05 3.20
C ALA A 347 -1.72 -4.29 3.06
N GLY A 348 -2.32 -5.49 3.10
CA GLY A 348 -1.64 -6.76 2.94
C GLY A 348 -0.95 -6.86 1.58
N TYR A 349 -1.64 -6.51 0.50
CA TYR A 349 -1.11 -6.57 -0.86
C TYR A 349 0.14 -5.69 -1.04
N ARG A 350 0.11 -4.46 -0.49
CA ARG A 350 1.27 -3.57 -0.52
C ARG A 350 2.43 -4.11 0.32
N ALA A 351 2.15 -4.69 1.48
CA ALA A 351 3.15 -5.32 2.34
C ALA A 351 3.80 -6.54 1.66
N GLY A 352 3.00 -7.45 1.10
CA GLY A 352 3.51 -8.65 0.42
C GLY A 352 4.35 -8.30 -0.80
N ARG A 353 3.92 -7.30 -1.58
CA ARG A 353 4.72 -6.78 -2.68
C ARG A 353 6.04 -6.17 -2.20
N ALA A 354 6.01 -5.37 -1.13
CA ALA A 354 7.20 -4.75 -0.58
C ALA A 354 8.24 -5.79 -0.13
N ASP A 355 7.79 -6.85 0.54
CA ASP A 355 8.66 -7.95 0.97
C ASP A 355 9.26 -8.72 -0.19
N ARG A 356 8.46 -9.02 -1.20
CA ARG A 356 8.93 -9.64 -2.44
C ARG A 356 9.99 -8.76 -3.12
N ASP A 357 9.72 -7.46 -3.25
CA ASP A 357 10.62 -6.51 -3.91
C ASP A 357 11.92 -6.28 -3.10
N ASP A 358 11.89 -6.44 -1.77
CA ASP A 358 13.05 -6.44 -0.88
C ASP A 358 13.75 -7.82 -0.74
N GLY A 359 13.23 -8.87 -1.39
CA GLY A 359 13.77 -10.24 -1.30
C GLY A 359 13.57 -10.92 0.07
N TRP A 360 12.61 -10.46 0.87
CA TRP A 360 12.32 -10.98 2.20
C TRP A 360 11.41 -12.22 2.16
N GLY A 361 11.50 -13.05 3.20
CA GLY A 361 10.65 -14.24 3.34
C GLY A 361 9.17 -13.90 3.57
N TYR A 362 8.30 -14.83 3.24
CA TYR A 362 6.85 -14.71 3.46
C TYR A 362 6.53 -14.65 4.97
N ASP A 363 6.02 -13.51 5.45
CA ASP A 363 5.72 -13.32 6.88
C ASP A 363 4.68 -12.21 7.14
N HIS A 364 3.43 -12.43 6.73
CA HIS A 364 2.33 -11.49 6.96
C HIS A 364 2.13 -11.08 8.44
N GLN A 365 2.47 -11.95 9.40
CA GLN A 365 2.16 -11.75 10.82
C GLN A 365 3.03 -10.69 11.48
N ASN A 366 4.28 -10.56 11.02
CA ASN A 366 5.20 -9.58 11.56
C ASN A 366 5.01 -8.18 10.97
N HIS A 367 4.11 -7.97 10.02
CA HIS A 367 3.84 -6.64 9.48
C HIS A 367 3.07 -5.77 10.46
N TYR A 368 3.47 -4.50 10.50
CA TYR A 368 2.84 -3.50 11.35
C TYR A 368 1.32 -3.40 11.12
N GLY A 369 0.87 -3.37 9.86
CA GLY A 369 -0.57 -3.30 9.54
C GLY A 369 -1.37 -4.52 10.02
N TYR A 370 -0.77 -5.71 10.02
CA TYR A 370 -1.42 -6.93 10.55
C TYR A 370 -1.53 -6.90 12.07
N GLN A 371 -0.49 -6.42 12.75
CA GLN A 371 -0.46 -6.32 14.20
C GLN A 371 -1.45 -5.27 14.71
N ASP A 372 -1.45 -4.09 14.08
CA ASP A 372 -2.38 -3.00 14.38
C ASP A 372 -3.83 -3.42 14.07
N ALA A 373 -4.13 -3.72 12.80
CA ALA A 373 -5.43 -4.13 12.29
C ALA A 373 -6.61 -3.16 12.54
N ASN A 374 -6.37 -1.94 13.03
CA ASN A 374 -7.44 -1.00 13.38
C ASN A 374 -7.68 0.09 12.32
N TYR A 375 -6.89 0.13 11.24
CA TYR A 375 -7.04 1.16 10.21
C TYR A 375 -8.44 1.15 9.60
N GLY A 376 -9.14 2.30 9.66
CA GLY A 376 -10.51 2.47 9.15
C GLY A 376 -11.61 2.00 10.10
N TYR A 377 -11.26 1.57 11.32
CA TYR A 377 -12.24 1.18 12.34
C TYR A 377 -13.02 2.41 12.87
N ASP A 378 -14.24 2.15 13.33
CA ASP A 378 -15.21 3.11 13.84
C ASP A 378 -16.03 2.38 14.93
N SER A 379 -16.03 2.86 16.16
CA SER A 379 -16.51 2.06 17.30
C SER A 379 -18.02 1.82 17.34
N TYR A 380 -18.79 2.38 16.40
CA TYR A 380 -20.22 2.55 16.60
C TYR A 380 -21.08 1.33 16.21
N TYR A 381 -20.60 0.50 15.27
CA TYR A 381 -21.48 -0.50 14.64
C TYR A 381 -21.06 -1.95 14.84
N VAL A 382 -19.78 -2.19 15.12
CA VAL A 382 -19.21 -3.51 15.38
C VAL A 382 -18.11 -3.40 16.41
N ASP A 383 -17.90 -4.46 17.18
CA ASP A 383 -16.80 -4.54 18.12
C ASP A 383 -15.43 -4.48 17.44
N SER A 384 -14.46 -3.91 18.14
CA SER A 384 -13.09 -3.74 17.65
C SER A 384 -12.43 -5.08 17.35
N SER A 385 -12.69 -6.08 18.19
CA SER A 385 -12.20 -7.45 17.98
C SER A 385 -12.73 -8.07 16.68
N GLU A 386 -13.96 -7.74 16.31
CA GLU A 386 -14.63 -8.21 15.10
C GLU A 386 -14.04 -7.55 13.86
N TYR A 387 -13.92 -6.23 13.89
CA TYR A 387 -13.26 -5.47 12.82
C TYR A 387 -11.83 -5.98 12.57
N ASN A 388 -11.04 -6.09 13.63
CA ASN A 388 -9.64 -6.52 13.56
C ASN A 388 -9.50 -7.94 13.00
N HIS A 389 -10.44 -8.83 13.31
CA HIS A 389 -10.47 -10.18 12.76
C HIS A 389 -10.63 -10.15 11.23
N TYR A 390 -11.63 -9.43 10.73
CA TYR A 390 -11.89 -9.34 9.30
C TYR A 390 -10.85 -8.53 8.53
N PHE A 391 -10.27 -7.51 9.17
CA PHE A 391 -9.11 -6.80 8.63
C PHE A 391 -7.93 -7.74 8.44
N ARG A 392 -7.58 -8.54 9.45
CA ARG A 392 -6.47 -9.50 9.37
C ARG A 392 -6.72 -10.59 8.33
N GLU A 393 -7.97 -11.04 8.19
CA GLU A 393 -8.37 -11.97 7.11
C GLU A 393 -8.13 -11.37 5.73
N GLY A 394 -8.56 -10.12 5.51
CA GLY A 394 -8.26 -9.39 4.28
C GLY A 394 -6.76 -9.24 4.06
N PHE A 395 -6.04 -8.82 5.10
CA PHE A 395 -4.59 -8.61 5.07
C PHE A 395 -3.83 -9.86 4.67
N ARG A 396 -4.12 -11.01 5.29
CA ARG A 396 -3.47 -12.29 4.95
C ARG A 396 -3.63 -12.62 3.47
N ARG A 397 -4.85 -12.47 2.93
CA ARG A 397 -5.17 -12.77 1.52
C ARG A 397 -4.48 -11.79 0.57
N GLY A 398 -4.53 -10.50 0.89
CA GLY A 398 -3.84 -9.47 0.12
C GLY A 398 -2.34 -9.70 0.11
N TYR A 399 -1.76 -10.02 1.26
CA TYR A 399 -0.34 -10.32 1.38
C TYR A 399 0.08 -11.51 0.53
N GLU A 400 -0.67 -12.62 0.55
CA GLU A 400 -0.42 -13.77 -0.32
C GLU A 400 -0.42 -13.37 -1.80
N ASP A 401 -1.43 -12.61 -2.24
CA ASP A 401 -1.53 -12.13 -3.63
C ASP A 401 -0.39 -11.17 -4.01
N GLY A 402 -0.04 -10.23 -3.13
CA GLY A 402 1.05 -9.28 -3.35
C GLY A 402 2.43 -9.95 -3.39
N TYR A 403 2.67 -10.89 -2.48
CA TYR A 403 3.94 -11.61 -2.34
C TYR A 403 4.20 -12.55 -3.52
N TYR A 404 3.19 -13.31 -3.96
CA TYR A 404 3.33 -14.25 -5.08
C TYR A 404 3.03 -13.64 -6.45
N SER A 405 2.71 -12.34 -6.53
CA SER A 405 2.27 -11.66 -7.77
C SER A 405 1.02 -12.32 -8.39
N ARG A 406 0.10 -12.78 -7.56
CA ARG A 406 -1.14 -13.47 -7.98
C ARG A 406 -2.35 -12.58 -7.69
N SER A 407 -3.48 -12.93 -8.29
CA SER A 407 -4.78 -12.30 -8.00
C SER A 407 -5.80 -13.37 -7.64
N ARG A 408 -5.40 -14.31 -6.76
CA ARG A 408 -6.24 -15.43 -6.34
C ARG A 408 -7.46 -14.94 -5.59
N TYR A 409 -7.28 -13.90 -4.78
CA TYR A 409 -8.34 -13.29 -4.01
C TYR A 409 -8.72 -11.92 -4.59
N GLY A 410 -7.81 -11.23 -5.29
CA GLY A 410 -7.98 -9.87 -5.84
C GLY A 410 -8.86 -9.70 -7.09
N ASN A 411 -9.46 -10.75 -7.64
CA ASN A 411 -10.27 -10.62 -8.85
C ASN A 411 -11.65 -9.99 -8.57
N ASN A 412 -11.94 -8.91 -9.28
CA ASN A 412 -13.24 -8.25 -9.37
C ASN A 412 -14.32 -9.24 -9.86
N PHE A 413 -15.00 -9.91 -8.93
CA PHE A 413 -16.27 -10.59 -9.20
C PHE A 413 -17.34 -9.98 -8.29
N ASN A 414 -18.18 -9.11 -8.85
CA ASN A 414 -19.40 -8.58 -8.24
C ASN A 414 -19.30 -7.90 -6.87
N GLY A 415 -18.24 -7.10 -6.66
CA GLY A 415 -18.22 -5.99 -5.71
C GLY A 415 -18.46 -6.37 -4.24
N LYS A 416 -17.35 -6.45 -3.49
CA LYS A 416 -17.22 -6.63 -2.03
C LYS A 416 -16.85 -8.07 -1.63
N TYR A 417 -15.79 -8.21 -0.82
CA TYR A 417 -15.44 -9.46 -0.14
C TYR A 417 -16.51 -9.84 0.88
N THR A 418 -17.65 -10.34 0.42
CA THR A 418 -18.74 -10.73 1.30
C THR A 418 -18.45 -12.09 1.92
N ILE A 419 -17.74 -12.11 3.05
CA ILE A 419 -17.78 -13.22 4.03
C ILE A 419 -19.17 -13.25 4.72
N PHE A 420 -19.97 -12.22 4.51
CA PHE A 420 -21.26 -12.01 5.14
C PHE A 420 -22.41 -12.33 4.19
N ARG A 421 -23.26 -13.27 4.60
CA ARG A 421 -24.46 -13.67 3.87
C ARG A 421 -25.54 -12.60 4.05
N ARG A 422 -26.19 -12.16 2.96
CA ARG A 422 -27.42 -11.36 3.05
C ARG A 422 -28.58 -12.27 3.44
N GLY A 423 -29.33 -11.85 4.46
CA GLY A 423 -30.64 -12.42 4.81
C GLY A 423 -30.58 -13.55 5.84
N CYS A 424 -30.80 -13.19 7.10
CA CYS A 424 -31.60 -14.04 7.97
C CYS A 424 -33.05 -13.62 7.70
N ARG A 425 -33.85 -14.53 7.11
CA ARG A 425 -35.31 -14.40 7.00
C ARG A 425 -35.94 -14.94 8.27
#